data_AF-A0A956HAU8-F1
#
_entry.id   AF-A0A956HAU8-F1
#
_cell.length_a   1.000
_cell.length_b   1.000
_cell.length_c   1.000
_cell.angle_alpha   90.00
_cell.angle_beta   90.00
_cell.angle_gamma   90.00
#
_symmetry.space_group_name_H-M   'P 1'
#
loop_
_entity.id
_entity.type
_entity.pdbx_description
1 polymer ?
#
loop_
_entity_poly.entity_id
_entity_poly.type
_entity_poly.pdbx_seq_one_letter_code
_entity_poly.pdbx_strand_id
1 'polypeptide(L)'
;MGLLDTILTALGLKKAQETFSDAPPPPAAAPVSDDDDDDDDDDDGEGRDYDLEARDDAASFDFDGDIERYFAAKFRIEQNWEDEDRRASLFAEHGIRNPQHWHQVEATFGRWSQSPAARAKYPTPGDLSQAQMNAT
;
A
#
# COMPACT_ATOMS: atom_id res chain seq x y z
N MET A 1 -29.07 15.96 19.65
CA MET A 1 -28.57 17.34 19.45
C MET A 1 -27.08 17.23 19.17
N GLY A 2 -26.74 17.04 17.89
CA GLY A 2 -25.47 16.47 17.45
C GLY A 2 -24.36 17.51 17.32
N LEU A 3 -23.18 17.17 17.83
CA LEU A 3 -21.92 17.93 17.69
C LEU A 3 -21.42 18.05 16.24
N LEU A 4 -21.98 17.26 15.32
CA LEU A 4 -21.61 17.23 13.91
C LEU A 4 -22.17 18.43 13.13
N ASP A 5 -23.32 18.98 13.53
CA ASP A 5 -23.95 20.12 12.83
C ASP A 5 -23.18 21.45 13.01
N THR A 6 -22.40 21.57 14.09
CA THR A 6 -21.60 22.77 14.37
C THR A 6 -20.35 22.86 13.51
N ILE A 7 -19.75 21.72 13.13
CA ILE A 7 -18.52 21.68 12.32
C ILE A 7 -18.83 21.99 10.84
N LEU A 8 -19.97 21.53 10.33
CA LEU A 8 -20.38 21.76 8.94
C LEU A 8 -20.74 23.24 8.67
N THR A 9 -21.13 24.01 9.69
CA THR A 9 -21.42 25.44 9.56
C THR A 9 -20.16 26.30 9.57
N ALA A 10 -19.07 25.83 10.20
CA ALA A 10 -17.80 26.56 10.30
C ALA A 10 -16.95 26.49 9.02
N LEU A 11 -17.25 25.57 8.09
CA LEU A 11 -16.50 25.40 6.84
C LEU A 11 -17.08 26.14 5.64
N GLY A 12 -18.10 26.98 5.81
CA GLY A 12 -18.56 27.89 4.76
C GLY A 12 -19.05 27.22 3.46
N LEU A 13 -19.38 25.92 3.48
CA LEU A 13 -19.96 25.22 2.33
C LEU A 13 -21.42 25.66 2.15
N LYS A 14 -21.60 26.77 1.45
CA LYS A 14 -22.90 27.27 1.03
C LYS A 14 -23.45 26.32 -0.04
N LYS A 15 -24.52 25.63 0.33
CA LYS A 15 -25.44 24.86 -0.53
C LYS A 15 -25.67 25.59 -1.85
N ALA A 16 -25.09 25.10 -2.95
CA ALA A 16 -25.35 25.61 -4.29
C ALA A 16 -26.75 25.13 -4.69
N GLN A 17 -27.69 26.04 -4.52
CA GLN A 17 -29.08 25.89 -4.92
C GLN A 17 -29.14 26.03 -6.43
N GLU A 18 -29.76 25.05 -7.10
CA GLU A 18 -30.08 25.07 -8.53
C GLU A 18 -30.79 26.37 -8.93
N THR A 19 -30.25 27.03 -9.95
CA THR A 19 -30.98 28.01 -10.76
C THR A 19 -30.82 27.63 -12.22
N PHE A 20 -31.88 27.04 -12.78
CA PHE A 20 -32.11 27.00 -14.22
C PHE A 20 -32.40 28.43 -14.71
N SER A 21 -31.55 28.94 -15.59
CA SER A 21 -31.87 30.06 -16.49
C SER A 21 -31.12 29.89 -17.81
N ASP A 22 -31.91 29.45 -18.80
CA ASP A 22 -31.87 29.75 -20.24
C ASP A 22 -30.71 30.61 -20.77
N ALA A 23 -29.75 29.96 -21.43
CA ALA A 23 -28.85 30.58 -22.41
C ALA A 23 -28.43 29.51 -23.46
N PRO A 24 -28.43 29.83 -24.77
CA PRO A 24 -28.11 28.86 -25.82
C PRO A 24 -26.65 28.40 -25.73
N PRO A 25 -26.33 27.12 -25.99
CA PRO A 25 -24.98 26.62 -25.89
C PRO A 25 -24.10 27.25 -26.99
N PRO A 26 -22.88 27.72 -26.66
CA PRO A 26 -21.89 28.05 -27.68
C PRO A 26 -21.51 26.78 -28.46
N PRO A 27 -21.14 26.91 -29.75
CA PRO A 27 -20.86 25.78 -30.63
C PRO A 27 -19.72 24.91 -30.09
N ALA A 28 -19.89 23.59 -30.22
CA ALA A 28 -18.91 22.59 -29.86
C ALA A 28 -17.56 22.89 -30.51
N ALA A 29 -16.59 23.32 -29.70
CA ALA A 29 -15.19 23.23 -30.08
C ALA A 29 -14.85 21.74 -30.16
N ALA A 30 -14.25 21.35 -31.28
CA ALA A 30 -13.75 20.00 -31.50
C ALA A 30 -12.88 19.54 -30.33
N PRO A 31 -12.88 18.25 -29.96
CA PRO A 31 -11.88 17.75 -29.04
C PRO A 31 -10.53 17.98 -29.71
N VAL A 32 -9.72 18.85 -29.12
CA VAL A 32 -8.29 18.82 -29.37
C VAL A 32 -7.84 17.53 -28.71
N SER A 33 -7.46 16.56 -29.52
CA SER A 33 -6.61 15.48 -29.06
C SER A 33 -5.27 16.13 -28.75
N ASP A 34 -5.09 16.54 -27.50
CA ASP A 34 -3.76 16.62 -26.91
C ASP A 34 -3.32 15.16 -26.71
N ASP A 35 -2.85 14.60 -27.81
CA ASP A 35 -1.99 13.42 -27.89
C ASP A 35 -0.58 13.94 -27.52
N ASP A 36 -0.43 14.29 -26.25
CA ASP A 36 0.85 14.51 -25.59
C ASP A 36 1.03 13.35 -24.60
N ASP A 37 1.00 12.12 -25.15
CA ASP A 37 1.64 10.95 -24.55
C ASP A 37 3.16 11.11 -24.75
N ASP A 38 3.74 12.15 -24.18
CA ASP A 38 5.13 12.12 -23.71
C ASP A 38 5.08 11.56 -22.27
N ASP A 39 4.56 10.33 -22.14
CA ASP A 39 4.85 9.43 -21.02
C ASP A 39 6.31 8.95 -21.22
N ASP A 40 7.25 9.89 -21.12
CA ASP A 40 8.59 9.64 -20.62
C ASP A 40 8.50 9.48 -19.08
N ASP A 41 7.49 8.73 -18.61
CA ASP A 41 7.57 8.12 -17.29
C ASP A 41 8.68 7.08 -17.46
N ASP A 42 9.84 7.40 -16.90
CA ASP A 42 10.82 6.44 -16.43
C ASP A 42 10.11 5.50 -15.41
N ASP A 43 9.09 4.75 -15.85
CA ASP A 43 8.50 3.63 -15.13
C ASP A 43 9.55 2.51 -15.22
N ASP A 44 10.52 2.64 -14.33
CA ASP A 44 11.46 1.63 -13.90
C ASP A 44 10.78 0.34 -13.37
N GLY A 45 9.44 0.26 -13.43
CA GLY A 45 8.65 -0.86 -12.95
C GLY A 45 8.41 -0.79 -11.45
N GLU A 46 8.53 0.39 -10.84
CA GLU A 46 8.27 0.62 -9.42
C GLU A 46 6.77 0.66 -9.06
N GLY A 47 5.86 0.65 -10.03
CA GLY A 47 4.41 0.51 -9.78
C GLY A 47 4.05 -0.82 -9.09
N ARG A 48 3.22 -0.81 -8.04
CA ARG A 48 2.80 -2.03 -7.33
C ARG A 48 1.93 -2.96 -8.19
N ASP A 49 2.32 -4.21 -8.35
CA ASP A 49 1.53 -5.25 -9.02
C ASP A 49 0.53 -5.91 -8.04
N TYR A 50 -0.69 -5.36 -7.97
CA TYR A 50 -1.75 -5.87 -7.09
C TYR A 50 -2.24 -7.27 -7.45
N ASP A 51 -2.16 -7.68 -8.73
CA ASP A 51 -2.55 -9.02 -9.17
C ASP A 51 -1.55 -10.07 -8.68
N LEU A 52 -0.27 -9.71 -8.61
CA LEU A 52 0.76 -10.52 -7.98
C LEU A 52 0.59 -10.55 -6.45
N GLU A 53 0.39 -9.39 -5.80
CA GLU A 53 0.19 -9.30 -4.34
C GLU A 53 -1.00 -10.12 -3.85
N ALA A 54 -2.04 -10.31 -4.67
CA ALA A 54 -3.21 -11.13 -4.36
C ALA A 54 -2.88 -12.63 -4.23
N ARG A 55 -1.74 -13.09 -4.75
CA ARG A 55 -1.29 -14.48 -4.67
C ARG A 55 -0.37 -14.66 -3.47
N ASP A 56 -0.57 -15.72 -2.70
CA ASP A 56 0.28 -16.03 -1.55
C ASP A 56 1.65 -16.57 -2.01
N ASP A 57 2.71 -15.86 -1.64
CA ASP A 57 4.11 -16.31 -1.70
C ASP A 57 4.83 -15.72 -0.49
N ALA A 58 5.39 -16.58 0.36
CA ALA A 58 6.09 -16.18 1.58
C ALA A 58 7.62 -16.18 1.40
N ALA A 59 8.12 -16.40 0.18
CA ALA A 59 9.54 -16.62 -0.08
C ALA A 59 10.12 -17.71 0.86
N SER A 60 11.17 -17.39 1.62
CA SER A 60 11.78 -18.30 2.60
C SER A 60 11.14 -18.27 4.00
N PHE A 61 10.13 -17.43 4.24
CA PHE A 61 9.61 -17.17 5.58
C PHE A 61 8.57 -18.22 6.04
N ASP A 62 8.64 -18.58 7.32
CA ASP A 62 7.63 -19.36 8.02
C ASP A 62 6.95 -18.46 9.07
N PHE A 63 5.78 -17.93 8.74
CA PHE A 63 5.09 -16.98 9.63
C PHE A 63 4.55 -17.64 10.92
N ASP A 64 4.23 -18.93 10.87
CA ASP A 64 3.71 -19.66 12.03
C ASP A 64 4.82 -20.09 12.99
N GLY A 65 5.95 -20.55 12.46
CA GLY A 65 7.08 -21.09 13.22
C GLY A 65 8.19 -20.09 13.55
N ASP A 66 8.46 -19.11 12.67
CA ASP A 66 9.65 -18.24 12.73
C ASP A 66 9.36 -16.80 12.23
N ILE A 67 8.35 -16.18 12.84
CA ILE A 67 7.95 -14.79 12.51
C ILE A 67 9.06 -13.77 12.79
N GLU A 68 9.94 -14.06 13.75
CA GLU A 68 11.03 -13.17 14.16
C GLU A 68 12.01 -12.97 13.01
N ARG A 69 12.30 -14.04 12.24
CA ARG A 69 13.11 -13.96 11.03
C ARG A 69 12.49 -13.04 9.98
N TYR A 70 11.17 -13.08 9.80
CA TYR A 70 10.48 -12.15 8.90
C TYR A 70 10.60 -10.69 9.40
N PHE A 71 10.37 -10.43 10.69
CA PHE A 71 10.48 -9.07 11.23
C PHE A 71 11.89 -8.49 11.13
N ALA A 72 12.91 -9.28 11.46
CA ALA A 72 14.30 -8.89 11.32
C ALA A 72 14.66 -8.60 9.85
N ALA A 73 14.20 -9.45 8.92
CA ALA A 73 14.40 -9.26 7.49
C ALA A 73 13.71 -7.99 7.00
N LYS A 74 12.43 -7.80 7.32
CA LYS A 74 11.65 -6.60 7.00
C LYS A 74 12.38 -5.36 7.46
N PHE A 75 12.76 -5.29 8.73
CA PHE A 75 13.45 -4.12 9.26
C PHE A 75 14.75 -3.80 8.51
N ARG A 76 15.56 -4.82 8.20
CA ARG A 76 16.82 -4.61 7.44
C ARG A 76 16.57 -4.18 6.00
N ILE A 77 15.59 -4.77 5.34
CA ILE A 77 15.21 -4.42 3.97
C ILE A 77 14.76 -2.96 3.92
N GLU A 78 13.82 -2.57 4.79
CA GLU A 78 13.29 -1.19 4.84
C GLU A 78 14.39 -0.16 5.19
N GLN A 79 15.31 -0.50 6.10
CA GLN A 79 16.45 0.37 6.41
C GLN A 79 17.42 0.59 5.25
N ASN A 80 17.49 -0.35 4.32
CA ASN A 80 18.43 -0.32 3.19
C ASN A 80 17.66 -0.23 1.87
N TRP A 81 16.44 0.33 1.88
CA TRP A 81 15.60 0.41 0.69
C TRP A 81 16.26 1.19 -0.45
N GLU A 82 16.91 2.30 -0.10
CA GLU A 82 17.63 3.19 -1.02
C GLU A 82 19.03 2.68 -1.42
N ASP A 83 19.56 1.66 -0.74
CA ASP A 83 20.83 1.03 -1.08
C ASP A 83 20.54 -0.23 -1.90
N GLU A 84 20.46 -0.08 -3.22
CA GLU A 84 20.05 -1.14 -4.15
C GLU A 84 20.91 -2.41 -4.02
N ASP A 85 22.24 -2.27 -3.90
CA ASP A 85 23.17 -3.39 -3.76
C ASP A 85 22.92 -4.15 -2.45
N ARG A 86 22.69 -3.40 -1.36
CA ARG A 86 22.40 -3.97 -0.06
C ARG A 86 21.02 -4.61 -0.03
N ARG A 87 20.00 -3.97 -0.62
CA ARG A 87 18.65 -4.49 -0.79
C ARG A 87 18.65 -5.79 -1.60
N ALA A 88 19.33 -5.81 -2.74
CA ALA A 88 19.46 -7.00 -3.58
C ALA A 88 20.12 -8.16 -2.83
N SER A 89 21.15 -7.87 -2.02
CA SER A 89 21.81 -8.88 -1.18
C SER A 89 20.86 -9.46 -0.13
N LEU A 90 20.07 -8.61 0.54
CA LEU A 90 19.06 -9.03 1.52
C LEU A 90 17.91 -9.81 0.85
N PHE A 91 17.50 -9.43 -0.36
CA PHE A 91 16.50 -10.17 -1.12
C PHE A 91 16.99 -11.58 -1.43
N ALA A 92 18.21 -11.73 -1.93
CA ALA A 92 18.80 -13.03 -2.21
C ALA A 92 18.90 -13.91 -0.95
N GLU A 93 19.27 -13.34 0.20
CA GLU A 93 19.34 -14.06 1.49
C GLU A 93 17.98 -14.66 1.90
N HIS A 94 16.88 -13.99 1.55
CA HIS A 94 15.53 -14.36 1.97
C HIS A 94 14.69 -15.01 0.85
N GLY A 95 15.29 -15.30 -0.30
CA GLY A 95 14.59 -15.88 -1.46
C GLY A 95 13.62 -14.92 -2.15
N ILE A 96 13.77 -13.61 -1.93
CA ILE A 96 13.00 -12.56 -2.60
C ILE A 96 13.64 -12.30 -3.97
N ARG A 97 12.81 -12.13 -4.99
CA ARG A 97 13.25 -12.10 -6.40
C ARG A 97 13.54 -10.69 -6.88
N ASN A 98 12.70 -9.74 -6.45
CA ASN A 98 12.70 -8.34 -6.84
C ASN A 98 11.75 -7.56 -5.89
N PRO A 99 11.67 -6.21 -6.00
CA PRO A 99 10.76 -5.41 -5.17
C PRO A 99 9.29 -5.84 -5.25
N GLN A 100 8.81 -6.24 -6.42
CA GLN A 100 7.43 -6.74 -6.59
C GLN A 100 7.17 -8.01 -5.77
N HIS A 101 8.12 -8.94 -5.75
CA HIS A 101 8.04 -10.12 -4.89
C HIS A 101 8.12 -9.74 -3.40
N TRP A 102 8.86 -8.69 -3.02
CA TRP A 102 8.85 -8.20 -1.64
C TRP A 102 7.45 -7.73 -1.22
N HIS A 103 6.78 -6.92 -2.04
CA HIS A 103 5.42 -6.48 -1.76
C HIS A 103 4.42 -7.64 -1.71
N GLN A 104 4.60 -8.66 -2.57
CA GLN A 104 3.81 -9.89 -2.49
C GLN A 104 4.00 -10.62 -1.15
N VAL A 105 5.23 -10.71 -0.64
CA VAL A 105 5.52 -11.30 0.67
C VAL A 105 4.87 -10.49 1.80
N GLU A 106 4.94 -9.15 1.74
CA GLU A 106 4.27 -8.28 2.71
C GLU A 106 2.74 -8.45 2.69
N ALA A 107 2.14 -8.54 1.51
CA ALA A 107 0.71 -8.76 1.35
C ALA A 107 0.29 -10.14 1.89
N THR A 108 1.10 -11.17 1.63
CA THR A 108 0.91 -12.53 2.16
C THR A 108 0.97 -12.53 3.68
N PHE A 109 1.96 -11.85 4.28
CA PHE A 109 2.04 -11.66 5.72
C PHE A 109 0.82 -10.89 6.26
N GLY A 110 0.39 -9.83 5.56
CA GLY A 110 -0.79 -9.04 5.93
C GLY A 110 -2.06 -9.89 6.00
N ARG A 111 -2.26 -10.82 5.06
CA ARG A 111 -3.36 -11.79 5.10
C ARG A 111 -3.17 -12.83 6.21
N TRP A 112 -1.97 -13.39 6.36
CA TRP A 112 -1.67 -14.36 7.42
C TRP A 112 -1.93 -13.76 8.80
N SER A 113 -1.56 -12.51 9.06
CA SER A 113 -1.75 -11.83 10.35
C SER A 113 -3.22 -11.72 10.77
N GLN A 114 -4.14 -11.82 9.81
CA GLN A 114 -5.59 -11.79 10.03
C GLN A 114 -6.20 -13.19 10.13
N SER A 115 -5.43 -14.25 9.87
CA SER A 115 -5.88 -15.64 9.89
C SER A 115 -6.20 -16.12 11.30
N PRO A 116 -6.97 -17.22 11.45
CA PRO A 116 -7.19 -17.85 12.76
C PRO A 116 -5.90 -18.30 13.44
N ALA A 117 -4.90 -18.76 12.68
CA ALA A 117 -3.63 -19.22 13.22
C ALA A 117 -2.84 -18.07 13.86
N ALA A 118 -2.69 -16.96 13.12
CA ALA A 118 -2.04 -15.76 13.66
C ALA A 118 -2.80 -15.21 14.87
N ARG A 119 -4.13 -15.14 14.83
CA ARG A 119 -4.95 -14.66 15.96
C ARG A 119 -4.93 -15.59 17.18
N ALA A 120 -4.67 -16.88 17.00
CA ALA A 120 -4.48 -17.80 18.12
C ALA A 120 -3.14 -17.55 18.84
N LYS A 121 -2.09 -17.20 18.09
CA LYS A 121 -0.74 -16.93 18.65
C LYS A 121 -0.56 -15.47 19.10
N TYR A 122 -1.17 -14.53 18.38
CA TYR A 122 -1.14 -13.09 18.60
C TYR A 122 -2.58 -12.53 18.62
N PRO A 123 -3.29 -12.64 19.76
CA PRO A 123 -4.71 -12.29 19.84
C PRO A 123 -5.00 -10.81 19.65
N THR A 124 -4.05 -9.94 19.99
CA THR A 124 -4.20 -8.48 19.87
C THR A 124 -3.18 -7.89 18.90
N PRO A 125 -3.49 -6.73 18.28
CA PRO A 125 -2.50 -6.01 17.47
C PRO A 125 -1.22 -5.68 18.24
N GLY A 126 -1.34 -5.43 19.55
CA GLY A 126 -0.19 -5.14 20.42
C GLY A 126 0.77 -6.33 20.56
N ASP A 127 0.28 -7.57 20.48
CA ASP A 127 1.12 -8.76 20.58
C ASP A 127 2.01 -8.91 19.34
N LEU A 128 1.47 -8.65 18.15
CA LEU A 128 2.25 -8.61 16.90
C LEU A 128 3.26 -7.47 16.91
N SER A 129 2.86 -6.27 17.34
CA SER A 129 3.80 -5.15 17.46
C SER A 129 4.92 -5.43 18.46
N GLN A 130 4.62 -6.06 19.60
CA GLN A 130 5.64 -6.44 20.56
C GLN A 130 6.58 -7.51 20.01
N ALA A 131 6.06 -8.50 19.29
CA ALA A 131 6.89 -9.51 18.62
C ALA A 131 7.84 -8.88 17.60
N GLN A 132 7.35 -7.90 16.82
CA GLN A 132 8.17 -7.12 15.91
C GLN A 132 9.27 -6.34 16.65
N MET A 133 8.92 -5.61 17.71
CA MET A 133 9.90 -4.85 18.51
C MET A 133 10.96 -5.74 19.18
N ASN A 134 10.62 -6.98 19.53
CA ASN A 134 11.59 -7.90 20.14
C ASN A 134 12.57 -8.49 19.11
N ALA A 135 12.19 -8.55 17.84
CA ALA A 135 12.97 -9.14 16.76
C ALA A 135 13.96 -8.16 16.08
N THR A 136 13.85 -6.86 16.37
CA THR A 136 14.55 -5.78 15.68
C THR A 136 15.22 -4.83 16.66
#